data_AF-A0A0C2Z7U4-F1
#
_entry.id   AF-A0A0C2Z7U4-F1
#
_cell.length_a   1.000
_cell.length_b   1.000
_cell.length_c   1.000
_cell.angle_alpha   90.00
_cell.angle_beta   90.00
_cell.angle_gamma   90.00
#
_symmetry.space_group_name_H-M   'P 1'
#
loop_
_entity.id
_entity.type
_entity.pdbx_description
1 polymer ?
#
loop_
_entity_poly.entity_id
_entity_poly.type
_entity_poly.pdbx_seq_one_letter_code
_entity_poly.pdbx_strand_id
1 'polypeptide(L)' 'VAQVLVNAGLFPTTPSQPRMAVSIDLLAFYCSLFKRSCDAINALASALHTHYVR' A
#
# COMPACT_ATOMS: atom_id res chain seq x y z
N VAL A 1 39.22 10.12 -9.57
CA VAL A 1 39.31 8.76 -8.97
C VAL A 1 38.13 8.49 -8.02
N ALA A 2 37.89 9.32 -7.01
CA ALA A 2 36.81 9.10 -6.03
C ALA A 2 35.39 8.95 -6.64
N GLN A 3 35.01 9.77 -7.62
CA GLN A 3 33.69 9.70 -8.27
C GLN A 3 33.43 8.38 -9.02
N VAL A 4 34.48 7.75 -9.57
CA VAL A 4 34.34 6.46 -10.28
C VAL A 4 33.96 5.35 -9.29
N LEU A 5 34.52 5.40 -8.08
CA LEU A 5 34.25 4.40 -7.04
C LEU A 5 32.85 4.56 -6.43
N VAL A 6 32.36 5.81 -6.34
CA VAL A 6 30.97 6.12 -5.96
C VAL A 6 29.99 5.57 -7.01
N ASN A 7 30.24 5.83 -8.29
CA ASN A 7 29.38 5.35 -9.38
C ASN A 7 29.40 3.83 -9.51
N ALA A 8 30.50 3.18 -9.14
CA ALA A 8 30.62 1.72 -9.09
C ALA A 8 29.93 1.09 -7.86
N GLY A 9 29.31 1.88 -6.97
CA GLY A 9 28.62 1.38 -5.77
C GLY A 9 29.58 0.91 -4.66
N LEU A 10 30.88 1.21 -4.77
CA LEU A 10 31.90 0.82 -3.80
C LEU A 10 31.91 1.71 -2.55
N PHE A 11 31.21 2.85 -2.60
CA PHE A 11 31.02 3.74 -1.47
C PHE A 11 29.53 4.11 -1.35
N PRO A 12 28.93 3.99 -0.14
CA PRO A 12 27.55 4.41 0.07
C PRO A 12 27.46 5.92 -0.15
N THR A 13 26.54 6.32 -1.03
CA THR A 13 26.23 7.72 -1.28
C THR A 13 24.74 7.96 -1.14
N THR A 14 24.39 9.19 -0.79
CA THR A 14 23.00 9.65 -0.73
C THR A 14 22.37 9.46 -2.11
N PRO A 15 21.12 8.96 -2.20
CA PRO A 15 20.45 8.82 -3.48
C PRO A 15 20.37 10.18 -4.19
N SER A 16 20.59 10.19 -5.50
CA SER A 16 20.58 11.40 -6.33
C SER A 16 19.21 12.10 -6.38
N GLN A 17 18.15 11.37 -6.03
CA GLN A 17 16.79 11.87 -5.97
C GLN A 17 16.10 11.40 -4.68
N PRO A 18 15.15 12.19 -4.15
CA PRO A 18 14.29 11.75 -3.05
C PRO A 18 13.58 10.45 -3.44
N ARG A 19 13.63 9.44 -2.56
CA ARG A 19 12.83 8.24 -2.74
C ARG A 19 11.50 8.41 -2.02
N MET A 20 10.41 7.99 -2.66
CA MET A 20 9.12 7.95 -2.00
C MET A 20 9.15 6.90 -0.89
N ALA A 21 8.86 7.32 0.33
CA ALA A 21 8.60 6.42 1.46
C ALA A 21 7.11 6.44 1.75
N VAL A 22 6.53 5.24 1.94
CA VAL A 22 5.14 5.09 2.36
C VAL A 22 5.15 4.54 3.79
N SER A 23 4.34 5.12 4.67
CA SER A 23 4.20 4.61 6.03
C SER A 23 3.55 3.22 5.99
N ILE A 24 4.19 2.25 6.64
CA ILE A 24 3.68 0.88 6.78
C ILE A 24 2.40 0.89 7.63
N ASP A 25 2.35 1.70 8.68
CA ASP A 25 1.18 1.83 9.54
C ASP A 25 -0.03 2.38 8.78
N LEU A 26 0.20 3.35 7.89
CA LEU A 26 -0.84 3.88 7.01
C LEU A 26 -1.37 2.79 6.07
N LEU A 27 -0.48 1.98 5.49
CA LEU A 27 -0.88 0.90 4.59
C LEU A 27 -1.67 -0.18 5.34
N ALA A 28 -1.24 -0.56 6.54
CA ALA A 28 -1.95 -1.51 7.39
C ALA A 28 -3.34 -1.00 7.78
N PHE A 29 -3.43 0.27 8.18
CA PHE A 29 -4.70 0.94 8.47
C PHE A 29 -5.64 0.90 7.25
N TYR A 30 -5.14 1.30 6.08
CA TYR A 30 -5.93 1.28 4.84
C TYR A 30 -6.43 -0.12 4.50
N CYS A 31 -5.57 -1.14 4.58
CA CYS A 31 -5.97 -2.54 4.35
C CYS A 31 -7.09 -2.98 5.31
N SER A 32 -7.01 -2.62 6.59
CA SER A 32 -8.05 -2.95 7.58
C SER A 32 -9.38 -2.28 7.26
N LEU A 33 -9.34 -1.01 6.85
CA LEU A 33 -10.52 -0.23 6.49
C LEU A 33 -11.17 -0.78 5.22
N PHE A 34 -10.35 -1.12 4.23
CA PHE A 34 -10.80 -1.68 2.97
C PHE A 34 -11.53 -3.01 3.20
N LYS A 35 -10.92 -3.92 3.97
CA LYS A 35 -11.52 -5.22 4.28
C LYS A 35 -12.88 -5.07 4.97
N ARG A 36 -12.95 -4.23 6.01
CA ARG A 36 -14.20 -3.97 6.73
C ARG A 36 -15.27 -3.36 5.82
N SER A 37 -14.88 -2.50 4.88
CA SER A 37 -15.80 -1.91 3.90
C SER A 37 -16.34 -2.97 2.94
N CYS A 38 -15.48 -3.87 2.45
CA CYS A 38 -15.90 -5.00 1.62
C CYS A 38 -16.89 -5.91 2.36
N ASP A 39 -16.61 -6.25 3.62
CA ASP A 39 -17.49 -7.10 4.42
C ASP A 39 -18.89 -6.45 4.57
N ALA A 40 -18.94 -5.14 4.82
CA ALA A 40 -20.20 -4.41 4.91
C ALA A 40 -20.97 -4.38 3.59
N ILE A 41 -20.29 -4.13 2.46
CA ILE A 41 -20.91 -4.15 1.12
C ILE A 41 -21.44 -5.54 0.78
N ASN A 42 -20.67 -6.59 1.08
CA ASN A 42 -21.07 -7.97 0.83
C ASN A 42 -22.28 -8.36 1.70
N ALA A 43 -22.30 -7.96 2.97
CA ALA A 43 -23.44 -8.19 3.86
C ALA A 43 -24.70 -7.48 3.34
N LEU A 44 -24.57 -6.23 2.88
CA LEU A 44 -25.67 -5.48 2.28
C LEU A 44 -26.19 -6.16 1.00
N ALA A 45 -25.30 -6.54 0.10
CA ALA A 45 -25.66 -7.23 -1.14
C ALA A 45 -26.39 -8.56 -0.85
N SER A 46 -25.91 -9.33 0.14
CA SER A 46 -26.56 -10.57 0.58
C SER A 46 -27.95 -10.31 1.15
N ALA A 47 -28.12 -9.30 2.00
CA ALA A 47 -29.42 -8.92 2.54
C ALA A 47 -30.40 -8.53 1.42
N LEU A 48 -29.97 -7.68 0.48
CA LEU A 48 -30.78 -7.29 -0.67
C LEU A 48 -31.17 -8.50 -1.53
N HIS A 49 -30.24 -9.42 -1.79
CA HIS A 49 -30.55 -10.66 -2.51
C HIS A 49 -31.62 -11.49 -1.80
N THR A 50 -31.51 -11.68 -0.48
CA THR A 50 -32.54 -12.39 0.31
C THR A 50 -33.90 -11.68 0.30
N HIS A 51 -33.90 -10.34 0.25
CA HIS A 51 -35.14 -9.56 0.27
C HIS A 51 -35.85 -9.49 -1.09
N TYR A 52 -35.11 -9.44 -2.19
CA TYR A 52 -35.67 -9.18 -3.53
C TYR A 52 -35.71 -10.39 -4.47
N VAL A 53 -34.91 -11.43 -4.24
CA VAL A 53 -34.85 -12.62 -5.11
C VAL A 53 -35.72 -13.78 -4.56
N ARG A 54 -36.45 -13.55 -3.46
CA ARG A 54 -37.51 -14.45 -2.99
C ARG A 54 -38.72 -14.42 -3.91
#